data_AF-J9GKK1-F1
#
_entry.id   AF-J9GKK1-F1
#
_cell.length_a   1.000
_cell.length_b   1.000
_cell.length_c   1.000
_cell.angle_alpha   90.00
_cell.angle_beta   90.00
_cell.angle_gamma   90.00
#
_symmetry.space_group_name_H-M   'P 1'
#
loop_
_entity.id
_entity.type
_entity.pdbx_description
1 polymer ?
#
loop_
_entity_poly.entity_id
_entity_poly.type
_entity_poly.pdbx_seq_one_letter_code
_entity_poly.pdbx_strand_id
1 'polypeptide(L)'
;MNSSTTTQGIPQHDPSLSILKAIGILFVVIAHSGGPSWLVNTAYMFCVPLFFLCSGYLFKYSYLRHASLYLWRRLRGLYLPFWGWSVLFLVLHNFFFWIGILSEKVGNAAGGVLHPYSWHDFCQRVWSVTFNMSGYDEFLSGSYWFFRTLFVSSLAFLGLFILLRKLTGWRNKSAVVLLIVGIAWCLAFWQVGGNLRITGLAQGGYRELIAIGFIGVGYLYRRHERFLPLPWLWAILGFVVFGLFAYFSPSAMVYKANYTQFFSLPLPAIGIFIGLLFLSRLCVQHASLLTRGLVYIGDRTLYIFAFHLLAFKLVSIVKVLVYNLDWAHVGSHTVVHVHPHDYFFLLYILVGVGLPLLVKHFWMKMDASYNLTWWNCLVYTFKGFRWCVVLLYRGIAWILSVCWRSLLNFKRDMSEFWKASNPKDE
;
A
#
# COMPACT_ATOMS: atom_id res chain seq x y z
N MET A 1 -8.77 39.57 -35.91
CA MET A 1 -9.60 38.38 -35.62
C MET A 1 -8.81 37.15 -36.02
N ASN A 2 -8.40 36.34 -35.05
CA ASN A 2 -8.30 34.89 -35.17
C ASN A 2 -8.04 34.35 -33.76
N SER A 3 -9.16 33.94 -33.17
CA SER A 3 -9.28 33.34 -31.85
C SER A 3 -8.45 32.05 -31.76
N SER A 4 -7.47 32.05 -30.86
CA SER A 4 -6.84 30.84 -30.36
C SER A 4 -7.87 30.02 -29.59
N THR A 5 -8.40 28.98 -30.23
CA THR A 5 -9.16 27.91 -29.59
C THR A 5 -8.28 27.24 -28.54
N THR A 6 -8.52 27.60 -27.29
CA THR A 6 -8.04 26.92 -26.09
C THR A 6 -8.60 25.50 -26.07
N THR A 7 -7.82 24.54 -26.56
CA THR A 7 -8.05 23.12 -26.31
C THR A 7 -8.14 22.89 -24.80
N GLN A 8 -9.29 22.41 -24.35
CA GLN A 8 -9.56 22.12 -22.95
C GLN A 8 -8.46 21.21 -22.37
N GLY A 9 -7.78 21.73 -21.35
CA GLY A 9 -6.53 21.16 -20.82
C GLY A 9 -6.70 19.77 -20.22
N ILE A 10 -6.20 18.76 -20.95
CA ILE A 10 -5.70 17.53 -20.34
C ILE A 10 -4.65 17.95 -19.30
N PRO A 11 -4.76 17.53 -18.02
CA PRO A 11 -3.74 17.87 -17.04
C PRO A 11 -2.40 17.30 -17.50
N GLN A 12 -1.46 18.19 -17.86
CA GLN A 12 -0.11 17.82 -18.24
C GLN A 12 0.54 17.06 -17.07
N HIS A 13 0.92 15.81 -17.34
CA HIS A 13 1.63 14.96 -16.38
C HIS A 13 3.03 15.55 -16.14
N ASP A 14 3.37 15.78 -14.86
CA ASP A 14 4.70 16.27 -14.48
C ASP A 14 5.57 15.06 -14.08
N PRO A 15 6.53 14.64 -14.92
CA PRO A 15 7.36 13.47 -14.64
C PRO A 15 8.23 13.65 -13.39
N SER A 16 8.55 14.89 -12.98
CA SER A 16 9.34 15.14 -11.78
C SER A 16 8.59 14.69 -10.52
N LEU A 17 7.27 14.89 -10.47
CA LEU A 17 6.44 14.40 -9.37
C LEU A 17 6.28 12.88 -9.39
N SER A 18 6.30 12.26 -10.56
CA SER A 18 6.33 10.79 -10.65
C SER A 18 7.64 10.24 -10.12
N ILE A 19 8.79 10.81 -10.48
CA ILE A 19 10.09 10.43 -9.89
C ILE A 19 10.09 10.64 -8.37
N LEU A 20 9.56 11.76 -7.88
CA LEU A 20 9.48 12.03 -6.44
C LEU A 20 8.65 10.97 -5.71
N LYS A 21 7.47 10.62 -6.25
CA LYS A 21 6.64 9.52 -5.72
C LYS A 21 7.36 8.17 -5.80
N ALA A 22 8.15 7.93 -6.84
CA ALA A 22 8.94 6.72 -7.00
C ALA A 22 9.98 6.58 -5.88
N ILE A 23 10.73 7.65 -5.59
CA ILE A 23 11.65 7.70 -4.45
C ILE A 23 10.87 7.41 -3.17
N GLY A 24 9.74 8.10 -2.93
CA GLY A 24 8.90 7.86 -1.77
C GLY A 24 8.50 6.39 -1.60
N ILE A 25 8.01 5.73 -2.65
CA ILE A 25 7.55 4.34 -2.55
C ILE A 25 8.70 3.34 -2.37
N LEU A 26 9.85 3.59 -3.00
CA LEU A 26 11.05 2.77 -2.79
C LEU A 26 11.47 2.83 -1.31
N PHE A 27 11.48 4.01 -0.71
CA PHE A 27 11.79 4.17 0.71
C PHE A 27 10.71 3.59 1.64
N VAL A 28 9.42 3.58 1.24
CA VAL A 28 8.39 2.82 1.98
C VAL A 28 8.74 1.33 2.01
N VAL A 29 9.15 0.73 0.89
CA VAL A 29 9.53 -0.69 0.85
C VAL A 29 10.80 -0.94 1.67
N ILE A 30 11.81 -0.06 1.56
CA ILE A 30 13.04 -0.13 2.37
C ILE A 30 12.71 -0.13 3.86
N ALA A 31 11.82 0.76 4.32
CA ALA A 31 11.46 0.89 5.73
C ALA A 31 10.88 -0.41 6.34
N HIS A 32 10.27 -1.27 5.52
CA HIS A 32 9.69 -2.54 5.98
C HIS A 32 10.59 -3.75 5.69
N SER A 33 11.69 -3.59 4.95
CA SER A 33 12.53 -4.70 4.44
C SER A 33 13.42 -5.38 5.47
N GLY A 34 13.48 -4.86 6.70
CA GLY A 34 14.37 -5.38 7.75
C GLY A 34 15.86 -5.10 7.51
N GLY A 35 16.18 -4.06 6.72
CA GLY A 35 17.56 -3.63 6.50
C GLY A 35 18.20 -2.96 7.73
N PRO A 36 19.45 -2.46 7.59
CA PRO A 36 20.17 -1.79 8.66
C PRO A 36 19.38 -0.65 9.30
N SER A 37 19.47 -0.52 10.63
CA SER A 37 18.67 0.43 11.41
C SER A 37 18.80 1.88 10.93
N TRP A 38 20.01 2.33 10.58
CA TRP A 38 20.24 3.68 10.04
C TRP A 38 19.43 3.93 8.76
N LEU A 39 19.35 2.93 7.86
CA LEU A 39 18.66 3.04 6.58
C LEU A 39 17.14 3.03 6.78
N VAL A 40 16.66 2.09 7.61
CA VAL A 40 15.23 1.95 7.93
C VAL A 40 14.71 3.18 8.67
N ASN A 41 15.43 3.68 9.66
CA ASN A 41 15.06 4.89 10.42
C ASN A 41 15.03 6.12 9.51
N THR A 42 16.04 6.28 8.65
CA THR A 42 16.09 7.35 7.65
C THR A 42 14.88 7.29 6.72
N ALA A 43 14.48 6.10 6.28
CA ALA A 43 13.32 5.91 5.41
C ALA A 43 12.02 6.36 6.08
N TYR A 44 11.79 5.95 7.34
CA TYR A 44 10.56 6.26 8.09
C TYR A 44 10.33 7.76 8.33
N MET A 45 11.38 8.57 8.35
CA MET A 45 11.28 10.02 8.59
C MET A 45 10.54 10.78 7.49
N PHE A 46 10.60 10.32 6.24
CA PHE A 46 10.11 11.12 5.12
C PHE A 46 9.27 10.38 4.09
N CYS A 47 9.41 9.05 3.97
CA CYS A 47 8.81 8.30 2.86
C CYS A 47 7.29 8.50 2.75
N VAL A 48 6.60 8.52 3.90
CA VAL A 48 5.15 8.76 3.98
C VAL A 48 4.78 10.25 3.99
N PRO A 49 5.41 11.13 4.81
CA PRO A 49 5.23 12.59 4.72
C PRO A 49 5.31 13.17 3.29
N LEU A 50 6.24 12.66 2.48
CA LEU A 50 6.43 13.06 1.09
C LEU A 50 5.17 12.93 0.25
N PHE A 51 4.35 11.87 0.43
CA PHE A 51 3.11 11.71 -0.31
C PHE A 51 2.04 12.73 0.10
N PHE A 52 1.99 13.13 1.38
CA PHE A 52 1.08 14.17 1.85
C PHE A 52 1.48 15.54 1.31
N LEU A 53 2.78 15.86 1.30
CA LEU A 53 3.32 17.06 0.68
C LEU A 53 3.03 17.10 -0.83
N CYS A 54 3.20 15.97 -1.55
CA CYS A 54 2.81 15.85 -2.95
C CYS A 54 1.31 16.08 -3.17
N SER A 55 0.46 15.54 -2.29
CA SER A 55 -1.00 15.73 -2.36
C SER A 55 -1.38 17.21 -2.23
N GLY A 56 -0.71 17.94 -1.33
CA GLY A 56 -0.82 19.38 -1.18
C GLY A 56 -0.32 20.16 -2.39
N TYR A 57 0.86 19.81 -2.89
CA TYR A 57 1.49 20.42 -4.06
C TYR A 57 0.59 20.33 -5.31
N LEU A 58 -0.12 19.21 -5.47
CA LEU A 58 -1.06 18.96 -6.57
C LEU A 58 -2.48 19.53 -6.32
N PHE A 59 -2.75 20.09 -5.15
CA PHE A 59 -4.07 20.61 -4.80
C PHE A 59 -4.40 21.88 -5.60
N LYS A 60 -5.52 21.85 -6.33
CA LYS A 60 -5.98 22.96 -7.18
C LYS A 60 -7.04 23.78 -6.45
N TYR A 61 -6.91 25.10 -6.51
CA TYR A 61 -7.91 26.02 -5.93
C TYR A 61 -9.32 25.83 -6.51
N SER A 62 -9.44 25.39 -7.75
CA SER A 62 -10.73 25.10 -8.40
C SER A 62 -11.57 24.05 -7.65
N TYR A 63 -10.94 23.18 -6.85
CA TYR A 63 -11.64 22.19 -6.04
C TYR A 63 -12.54 22.81 -4.96
N LEU A 64 -12.29 24.06 -4.55
CA LEU A 64 -13.20 24.76 -3.62
C LEU A 64 -14.57 25.05 -4.25
N ARG A 65 -14.65 25.20 -5.58
CA ARG A 65 -15.92 25.40 -6.31
C ARG A 65 -16.54 24.07 -6.73
N HIS A 66 -15.71 23.07 -7.01
CA HIS A 66 -16.14 21.73 -7.45
C HIS A 66 -15.78 20.67 -6.40
N ALA A 67 -16.29 20.84 -5.19
CA ALA A 67 -15.97 19.96 -4.06
C ALA A 67 -16.44 18.51 -4.30
N SER A 68 -17.62 18.33 -4.91
CA SER A 68 -18.15 17.00 -5.28
C SER A 68 -17.21 16.25 -6.23
N LEU A 69 -16.64 16.95 -7.22
CA LEU A 69 -15.67 16.36 -8.14
C LEU A 69 -14.39 15.93 -7.42
N TYR A 70 -13.90 16.74 -6.48
CA TYR A 70 -12.74 16.39 -5.68
C TYR A 70 -13.00 15.17 -4.79
N LEU A 71 -14.16 15.14 -4.11
CA LEU A 71 -14.60 14.01 -3.29
C LEU A 71 -14.70 12.73 -4.13
N TRP A 72 -15.35 12.79 -5.29
CA TRP A 72 -15.47 11.64 -6.19
C TRP A 72 -14.11 11.11 -6.64
N ARG A 73 -13.16 12.00 -6.97
CA ARG A 73 -11.78 11.60 -7.32
C ARG A 73 -11.06 10.90 -6.17
N ARG A 74 -11.24 11.36 -4.92
CA ARG A 74 -10.66 10.73 -3.73
C ARG A 74 -11.33 9.38 -3.40
N LEU A 75 -12.65 9.30 -3.54
CA LEU A 75 -13.39 8.05 -3.36
C LEU A 75 -12.92 7.00 -4.37
N ARG A 76 -12.95 7.32 -5.67
CA ARG A 76 -12.56 6.38 -6.73
C ARG A 76 -11.07 6.06 -6.72
N GLY A 77 -10.21 7.03 -6.40
CA GLY A 77 -8.76 6.87 -6.47
C GLY A 77 -8.11 6.30 -5.21
N LEU A 78 -8.75 6.38 -4.05
CA LEU A 78 -8.18 5.93 -2.77
C LEU A 78 -9.11 4.99 -2.00
N TYR A 79 -10.35 5.41 -1.73
CA TYR A 79 -11.27 4.64 -0.89
C TYR A 79 -11.68 3.32 -1.54
N LEU A 80 -12.09 3.32 -2.81
CA LEU A 80 -12.50 2.10 -3.50
C LEU A 80 -11.36 1.08 -3.66
N PRO A 81 -10.13 1.48 -4.07
CA PRO A 81 -8.99 0.57 -4.06
C PRO A 81 -8.69 0.02 -2.66
N PHE A 82 -8.64 0.88 -1.64
CA PHE A 82 -8.44 0.47 -0.25
C PHE A 82 -9.48 -0.57 0.18
N TRP A 83 -10.76 -0.29 -0.05
CA TRP A 83 -11.87 -1.17 0.35
C TRP A 83 -11.77 -2.53 -0.36
N GLY A 84 -11.61 -2.51 -1.69
CA GLY A 84 -11.55 -3.72 -2.50
C GLY A 84 -10.37 -4.63 -2.11
N TRP A 85 -9.19 -4.05 -1.90
CA TRP A 85 -8.02 -4.83 -1.47
C TRP A 85 -8.13 -5.30 -0.02
N SER A 86 -8.64 -4.47 0.88
CA SER A 86 -8.85 -4.86 2.28
C SER A 86 -9.79 -6.05 2.40
N VAL A 87 -10.94 -5.99 1.71
CA VAL A 87 -11.92 -7.09 1.71
C VAL A 87 -11.33 -8.35 1.07
N LEU A 88 -10.55 -8.21 -0.02
CA LEU A 88 -9.83 -9.34 -0.61
C LEU A 88 -8.90 -10.02 0.41
N PHE A 89 -8.09 -9.25 1.15
CA PHE A 89 -7.21 -9.80 2.17
C PHE A 89 -7.98 -10.45 3.32
N LEU A 90 -9.11 -9.88 3.75
CA LEU A 90 -9.96 -10.48 4.77
C LEU A 90 -10.55 -11.83 4.33
N VAL A 91 -11.00 -11.92 3.07
CA VAL A 91 -11.53 -13.17 2.51
C VAL A 91 -10.44 -14.25 2.44
N LEU A 92 -9.21 -13.85 2.08
CA LEU A 92 -8.07 -14.77 1.98
C LEU A 92 -7.38 -15.04 3.33
N HIS A 93 -7.77 -14.36 4.41
CA HIS A 93 -7.06 -14.40 5.68
C HIS A 93 -6.90 -15.82 6.24
N ASN A 94 -8.01 -16.56 6.36
CA ASN A 94 -7.98 -17.94 6.87
C ASN A 94 -7.25 -18.89 5.90
N PHE A 95 -7.33 -18.63 4.59
CA PHE A 95 -6.56 -19.37 3.60
C PHE A 95 -5.04 -19.16 3.79
N PHE A 96 -4.61 -17.95 4.14
CA PHE A 96 -3.20 -17.67 4.43
C PHE A 96 -2.67 -18.38 5.68
N PHE A 97 -3.51 -18.68 6.67
CA PHE A 97 -3.14 -19.60 7.75
C PHE A 97 -2.96 -21.02 7.24
N TRP A 98 -3.88 -21.51 6.40
CA TRP A 98 -3.84 -22.87 5.88
C TRP A 98 -2.56 -23.16 5.07
N ILE A 99 -2.09 -22.20 4.26
CA ILE A 99 -0.81 -22.33 3.54
C ILE A 99 0.42 -21.86 4.33
N GLY A 100 0.26 -21.41 5.58
CA GLY A 100 1.34 -20.96 6.45
C GLY A 100 1.99 -19.62 6.06
N ILE A 101 1.30 -18.76 5.29
CA ILE A 101 1.70 -17.36 5.07
C ILE A 101 1.48 -16.50 6.33
N LEU A 102 0.46 -16.86 7.13
CA LEU A 102 0.19 -16.34 8.47
C LEU A 102 0.40 -17.45 9.50
N SER A 103 0.73 -17.05 10.73
CA SER A 103 1.07 -17.99 11.80
C SER A 103 0.54 -17.50 13.15
N GLU A 104 0.01 -18.44 13.92
CA GLU A 104 -0.40 -18.21 15.31
C GLU A 104 0.77 -18.34 16.29
N LYS A 105 1.93 -18.85 15.83
CA LYS A 105 3.12 -19.07 16.67
C LYS A 105 4.13 -17.93 16.59
N VAL A 106 4.28 -17.33 15.41
CA VAL A 106 5.29 -16.30 15.14
C VAL A 106 4.61 -15.10 14.47
N GLY A 107 4.82 -13.91 15.00
CA GLY A 107 4.18 -12.70 14.50
C GLY A 107 5.11 -11.50 14.41
N ASN A 108 4.76 -10.41 15.08
CA ASN A 108 5.52 -9.16 15.03
C ASN A 108 6.67 -9.12 16.06
N ALA A 109 7.55 -8.13 15.93
CA ALA A 109 8.69 -7.94 16.83
C ALA A 109 8.32 -7.68 18.31
N ALA A 110 7.07 -7.32 18.59
CA ALA A 110 6.55 -7.14 19.95
C ALA A 110 5.89 -8.42 20.52
N GLY A 111 5.97 -9.55 19.81
CA GLY A 111 5.38 -10.83 20.22
C GLY A 111 3.89 -10.97 19.93
N GLY A 112 3.26 -10.00 19.27
CA GLY A 112 1.86 -10.11 18.85
C GLY A 112 1.71 -11.06 17.66
N VAL A 113 0.72 -11.95 17.71
CA VAL A 113 0.37 -12.91 16.65
C VAL A 113 -1.04 -12.65 16.11
N LEU A 114 -1.36 -13.24 14.97
CA LEU A 114 -2.71 -13.23 14.39
C LEU A 114 -3.36 -14.60 14.58
N HIS A 115 -4.69 -14.63 14.47
CA HIS A 115 -5.50 -15.84 14.58
C HIS A 115 -6.51 -15.92 13.42
N PRO A 116 -6.89 -17.13 12.99
CA PRO A 116 -7.99 -17.30 12.04
C PRO A 116 -9.26 -16.60 12.51
N TYR A 117 -9.98 -15.98 11.58
CA TYR A 117 -11.21 -15.26 11.88
C TYR A 117 -12.42 -16.19 11.94
N SER A 118 -13.27 -16.00 12.95
CA SER A 118 -14.64 -16.49 12.91
C SER A 118 -15.48 -15.70 11.89
N TRP A 119 -16.66 -16.20 11.54
CA TRP A 119 -17.60 -15.46 10.67
C TRP A 119 -17.98 -14.10 11.26
N HIS A 120 -18.13 -14.02 12.58
CA HIS A 120 -18.42 -12.78 13.27
C HIS A 120 -17.25 -11.80 13.17
N ASP A 121 -16.02 -12.24 13.42
CA ASP A 121 -14.83 -11.39 13.32
C ASP A 121 -14.63 -10.86 11.91
N PHE A 122 -14.84 -11.72 10.90
CA PHE A 122 -14.82 -11.32 9.51
C PHE A 122 -15.86 -10.22 9.22
N CYS A 123 -17.12 -10.41 9.62
CA CYS A 123 -18.18 -9.41 9.45
C CYS A 123 -17.84 -8.08 10.14
N GLN A 124 -17.37 -8.14 11.39
CA GLN A 124 -16.98 -6.96 12.16
C GLN A 124 -15.80 -6.20 11.52
N ARG A 125 -14.85 -6.94 10.93
CA ARG A 125 -13.72 -6.35 10.20
C ARG A 125 -14.17 -5.71 8.90
N VAL A 126 -15.04 -6.35 8.11
CA VAL A 126 -15.63 -5.75 6.90
C VAL A 126 -16.41 -4.47 7.23
N TRP A 127 -17.17 -4.48 8.33
CA TRP A 127 -17.84 -3.28 8.84
C TRP A 127 -16.83 -2.17 9.16
N SER A 128 -15.76 -2.50 9.88
CA SER A 128 -14.70 -1.56 10.25
C SER A 128 -13.94 -1.01 9.04
N VAL A 129 -13.66 -1.84 8.03
CA VAL A 129 -13.03 -1.42 6.77
C VAL A 129 -13.92 -0.42 6.05
N THR A 130 -15.23 -0.67 6.03
CA THR A 130 -16.19 0.15 5.31
C THR A 130 -16.38 1.51 6.00
N PHE A 131 -16.69 1.54 7.28
CA PHE A 131 -17.07 2.80 7.95
C PHE A 131 -15.91 3.55 8.59
N ASN A 132 -14.87 2.84 9.05
CA ASN A 132 -13.75 3.44 9.79
C ASN A 132 -12.42 3.40 9.03
N MET A 133 -12.38 2.79 7.83
CA MET A 133 -11.15 2.50 7.10
C MET A 133 -10.08 1.87 8.02
N SER A 134 -10.52 0.89 8.81
CA SER A 134 -9.73 0.14 9.79
C SER A 134 -10.10 -1.34 9.76
N GLY A 135 -9.50 -2.19 10.61
CA GLY A 135 -9.88 -3.61 10.69
C GLY A 135 -9.45 -4.48 9.50
N TYR A 136 -8.70 -3.91 8.55
CA TYR A 136 -7.96 -4.67 7.53
C TYR A 136 -6.90 -5.56 8.20
N ASP A 137 -6.39 -6.56 7.46
CA ASP A 137 -5.36 -7.48 7.93
C ASP A 137 -4.11 -6.74 8.43
N GLU A 138 -3.76 -6.95 9.69
CA GLU A 138 -2.73 -6.15 10.36
C GLU A 138 -1.33 -6.42 9.82
N PHE A 139 -1.05 -7.62 9.29
CA PHE A 139 0.30 -8.02 8.87
C PHE A 139 0.51 -7.86 7.36
N LEU A 140 -0.46 -8.24 6.54
CA LEU A 140 -0.38 -8.15 5.08
C LEU A 140 -0.82 -6.77 4.58
N SER A 141 -1.71 -6.10 5.32
CA SER A 141 -2.22 -4.76 5.01
C SER A 141 -1.81 -3.71 6.04
N GLY A 142 -0.77 -3.98 6.86
CA GLY A 142 -0.33 -3.09 7.95
C GLY A 142 -0.02 -1.65 7.54
N SER A 143 0.33 -1.41 6.27
CA SER A 143 0.56 -0.07 5.70
C SER A 143 -0.74 0.72 5.40
N TYR A 144 -1.91 0.07 5.41
CA TYR A 144 -3.14 0.62 4.83
C TYR A 144 -3.72 1.82 5.57
N TRP A 145 -3.28 2.07 6.81
CA TRP A 145 -3.60 3.29 7.55
C TRP A 145 -3.29 4.54 6.71
N PHE A 146 -2.30 4.49 5.82
CA PHE A 146 -1.97 5.59 4.93
C PHE A 146 -3.13 5.99 4.01
N PHE A 147 -3.91 5.02 3.49
CA PHE A 147 -5.07 5.33 2.66
C PHE A 147 -6.12 6.11 3.45
N ARG A 148 -6.40 5.67 4.69
CA ARG A 148 -7.30 6.38 5.61
C ARG A 148 -6.77 7.79 5.87
N THR A 149 -5.53 7.91 6.31
CA THR A 149 -4.95 9.20 6.67
C THR A 149 -4.96 10.16 5.48
N LEU A 150 -4.57 9.70 4.28
CA LEU A 150 -4.61 10.53 3.08
C LEU A 150 -6.02 10.92 2.67
N PHE A 151 -6.99 10.00 2.78
CA PHE A 151 -8.37 10.28 2.46
C PHE A 151 -8.97 11.30 3.43
N VAL A 152 -8.94 11.01 4.73
CA VAL A 152 -9.51 11.86 5.78
C VAL A 152 -8.85 13.23 5.80
N SER A 153 -7.51 13.31 5.82
CA SER A 153 -6.81 14.60 5.84
C SER A 153 -7.04 15.42 4.57
N SER A 154 -7.20 14.77 3.40
CA SER A 154 -7.54 15.48 2.16
C SER A 154 -8.93 16.10 2.19
N LEU A 155 -9.91 15.43 2.80
CA LEU A 155 -11.27 15.94 2.95
C LEU A 155 -11.33 17.02 4.03
N ALA A 156 -10.68 16.78 5.18
CA ALA A 156 -10.58 17.75 6.26
C ALA A 156 -9.88 19.04 5.78
N PHE A 157 -8.78 18.93 5.04
CA PHE A 157 -8.11 20.10 4.44
C PHE A 157 -9.04 20.90 3.52
N LEU A 158 -9.79 20.22 2.63
CA LEU A 158 -10.76 20.88 1.76
C LEU A 158 -11.87 21.58 2.58
N GLY A 159 -12.46 20.87 3.54
CA GLY A 159 -13.53 21.37 4.39
C GLY A 159 -13.10 22.58 5.21
N LEU A 160 -11.93 22.50 5.87
CA LEU A 160 -11.33 23.59 6.63
C LEU A 160 -11.03 24.79 5.73
N PHE A 161 -10.54 24.57 4.49
CA PHE A 161 -10.28 25.66 3.56
C PHE A 161 -11.57 26.37 3.12
N ILE A 162 -12.64 25.63 2.86
CA ILE A 162 -13.95 26.23 2.56
C ILE A 162 -14.48 27.00 3.78
N LEU A 163 -14.43 26.37 4.96
CA LEU A 163 -14.97 26.93 6.20
C LEU A 163 -14.22 28.19 6.63
N LEU A 164 -12.90 28.12 6.82
CA LEU A 164 -12.11 29.25 7.31
C LEU A 164 -12.10 30.42 6.33
N ARG A 165 -12.18 30.16 5.02
CA ARG A 165 -12.34 31.25 4.04
C ARG A 165 -13.68 31.98 4.20
N LYS A 166 -14.76 31.25 4.50
CA LYS A 166 -16.07 31.87 4.78
C LYS A 166 -16.05 32.65 6.09
N LEU A 167 -15.44 32.10 7.15
CA LEU A 167 -15.40 32.73 8.48
C LEU A 167 -14.50 33.97 8.54
N THR A 168 -13.31 33.90 7.94
CA THR A 168 -12.32 35.01 8.01
C THR A 168 -12.56 36.09 6.96
N GLY A 169 -13.25 35.78 5.86
CA GLY A 169 -13.37 36.68 4.71
C GLY A 169 -12.05 36.96 3.99
N TRP A 170 -10.96 36.29 4.34
CA TRP A 170 -9.63 36.58 3.81
C TRP A 170 -9.53 36.28 2.32
N ARG A 171 -9.11 37.29 1.55
CA ARG A 171 -8.81 37.13 0.11
C ARG A 171 -7.50 36.38 -0.12
N ASN A 172 -6.53 36.48 0.81
CA ASN A 172 -5.25 35.81 0.69
C ASN A 172 -5.37 34.32 0.99
N LYS A 173 -5.33 33.51 -0.07
CA LYS A 173 -5.40 32.05 -0.01
C LYS A 173 -4.26 31.43 0.81
N SER A 174 -3.06 32.00 0.75
CA SER A 174 -1.92 31.50 1.51
C SER A 174 -2.10 31.75 3.01
N ALA A 175 -2.67 32.89 3.39
CA ALA A 175 -2.96 33.20 4.80
C ALA A 175 -3.97 32.22 5.40
N VAL A 176 -5.04 31.88 4.65
CA VAL A 176 -6.01 30.88 5.11
C VAL A 176 -5.36 29.50 5.27
N VAL A 177 -4.51 29.08 4.32
CA VAL A 177 -3.82 27.78 4.44
C VAL A 177 -2.79 27.78 5.57
N LEU A 178 -2.10 28.89 5.80
CA LEU A 178 -1.20 29.03 6.95
C LEU A 178 -1.96 28.89 8.28
N LEU A 179 -3.17 29.46 8.36
CA LEU A 179 -4.06 29.27 9.51
C LEU A 179 -4.48 27.80 9.67
N ILE A 180 -4.80 27.09 8.58
CA ILE A 180 -5.10 25.64 8.62
C ILE A 180 -3.91 24.84 9.17
N VAL A 181 -2.70 25.12 8.68
CA VAL A 181 -1.47 24.45 9.15
C VAL A 181 -1.26 24.73 10.65
N GLY A 182 -1.39 25.99 11.07
CA GLY A 182 -1.28 26.39 12.47
C GLY A 182 -2.29 25.65 13.36
N ILE A 183 -3.58 25.66 12.99
CA ILE A 183 -4.63 24.96 13.73
C ILE A 183 -4.33 23.46 13.81
N ALA A 184 -4.00 22.82 12.67
CA ALA A 184 -3.75 21.38 12.63
C ALA A 184 -2.58 20.95 13.52
N TRP A 185 -1.48 21.70 13.50
CA TRP A 185 -0.30 21.40 14.32
C TRP A 185 -0.48 21.77 15.79
N CYS A 186 -1.22 22.85 16.11
CA CYS A 186 -1.61 23.15 17.49
C CYS A 186 -2.50 22.04 18.07
N LEU A 187 -3.47 21.53 17.29
CA LEU A 187 -4.29 20.40 17.71
C LEU A 187 -3.46 19.11 17.88
N ALA A 188 -2.51 18.85 17.00
CA ALA A 188 -1.61 17.70 17.12
C ALA A 188 -0.71 17.81 18.36
N PHE A 189 -0.19 19.00 18.65
CA PHE A 189 0.59 19.27 19.87
C PHE A 189 -0.26 19.06 21.13
N TRP A 190 -1.47 19.62 21.15
CA TRP A 190 -2.41 19.43 22.27
C TRP A 190 -2.78 17.96 22.44
N GLN A 191 -2.99 17.24 21.34
CA GLN A 191 -3.28 15.82 21.37
C GLN A 191 -2.14 15.02 22.02
N VAL A 192 -0.90 15.29 21.63
CA VAL A 192 0.29 14.66 22.21
C VAL A 192 0.40 14.98 23.71
N GLY A 193 0.24 16.26 24.08
CA GLY A 193 0.41 16.70 25.45
C GLY A 193 -0.68 16.26 26.42
N GLY A 194 -1.93 16.22 25.95
CA GLY A 194 -3.07 15.75 26.73
C GLY A 194 -3.35 14.26 26.60
N ASN A 195 -2.53 13.51 25.86
CA ASN A 195 -2.77 12.09 25.50
C ASN A 195 -4.20 11.86 24.96
N LEU A 196 -4.70 12.82 24.19
CA LEU A 196 -6.06 12.83 23.66
C LEU A 196 -6.19 11.90 22.45
N ARG A 197 -7.43 11.49 22.17
CA ARG A 197 -7.78 10.72 20.98
C ARG A 197 -9.03 11.31 20.34
N ILE A 198 -8.98 11.49 19.02
CA ILE A 198 -10.18 11.83 18.25
C ILE A 198 -11.06 10.58 18.20
N THR A 199 -12.18 10.61 18.93
CA THR A 199 -13.14 9.50 18.96
C THR A 199 -13.71 9.25 17.56
N GLY A 200 -13.95 7.98 17.23
CA GLY A 200 -14.39 7.57 15.89
C GLY A 200 -13.28 7.49 14.84
N LEU A 201 -12.06 7.96 15.14
CA LEU A 201 -10.92 7.80 14.22
C LEU A 201 -9.93 6.75 14.71
N ALA A 202 -9.75 5.69 13.92
CA ALA A 202 -8.88 4.59 14.27
C ALA A 202 -7.45 5.07 14.54
N GLN A 203 -6.87 4.58 15.64
CA GLN A 203 -5.55 4.99 16.15
C GLN A 203 -5.44 6.46 16.62
N GLY A 204 -6.57 7.15 16.82
CA GLY A 204 -6.65 8.37 17.63
C GLY A 204 -6.39 9.69 16.90
N GLY A 205 -6.03 9.70 15.62
CA GLY A 205 -6.07 10.92 14.78
C GLY A 205 -4.83 11.78 14.68
N TYR A 206 -3.74 11.41 15.37
CA TYR A 206 -2.48 12.17 15.30
C TYR A 206 -1.92 12.23 13.87
N ARG A 207 -1.93 11.10 13.16
CA ARG A 207 -1.45 11.00 11.77
C ARG A 207 -2.25 11.91 10.85
N GLU A 208 -3.56 11.96 11.03
CA GLU A 208 -4.47 12.77 10.24
C GLU A 208 -4.21 14.27 10.45
N LEU A 209 -3.97 14.72 11.68
CA LEU A 209 -3.63 16.12 11.97
C LEU A 209 -2.29 16.54 11.37
N ILE A 210 -1.25 15.71 11.53
CA ILE A 210 0.06 15.96 10.91
C ILE A 210 -0.05 16.00 9.38
N ALA A 211 -0.80 15.07 8.78
CA ALA A 211 -1.03 15.02 7.35
C ALA A 211 -1.77 16.26 6.81
N ILE A 212 -2.74 16.82 7.54
CA ILE A 212 -3.40 18.09 7.15
C ILE A 212 -2.36 19.21 7.04
N GLY A 213 -1.45 19.30 8.01
CA GLY A 213 -0.36 20.28 7.97
C GLY A 213 0.59 20.06 6.80
N PHE A 214 1.01 18.83 6.52
CA PHE A 214 1.85 18.52 5.35
C PHE A 214 1.15 18.83 4.01
N ILE A 215 -0.14 18.53 3.88
CA ILE A 215 -0.92 18.93 2.69
C ILE A 215 -0.94 20.46 2.55
N GLY A 216 -1.14 21.19 3.65
CA GLY A 216 -1.10 22.65 3.66
C GLY A 216 0.27 23.21 3.24
N VAL A 217 1.37 22.66 3.78
CA VAL A 217 2.73 23.06 3.42
C VAL A 217 3.03 22.77 1.95
N GLY A 218 2.64 21.60 1.43
CA GLY A 218 2.80 21.27 0.01
C GLY A 218 2.08 22.28 -0.91
N TYR A 219 0.85 22.69 -0.55
CA TYR A 219 0.11 23.71 -1.27
C TYR A 219 0.79 25.08 -1.22
N LEU A 220 1.29 25.48 -0.04
CA LEU A 220 2.01 26.74 0.14
C LEU A 220 3.30 26.75 -0.69
N TYR A 221 4.06 25.66 -0.67
CA TYR A 221 5.28 25.52 -1.45
C TYR A 221 5.00 25.68 -2.95
N ARG A 222 4.02 24.97 -3.53
CA ARG A 222 3.65 25.12 -4.95
C ARG A 222 3.36 26.56 -5.35
N ARG A 223 2.73 27.34 -4.45
CA ARG A 223 2.33 28.72 -4.73
C ARG A 223 3.50 29.70 -4.67
N HIS A 224 4.49 29.39 -3.86
CA HIS A 224 5.58 30.31 -3.52
C HIS A 224 6.96 29.89 -4.06
N GLU A 225 7.10 28.67 -4.60
CA GLU A 225 8.38 28.16 -5.11
C GLU A 225 9.02 29.05 -6.17
N ARG A 226 8.22 29.75 -6.98
CA ARG A 226 8.70 30.71 -7.99
C ARG A 226 9.36 31.96 -7.41
N PHE A 227 9.13 32.24 -6.13
CA PHE A 227 9.70 33.38 -5.43
C PHE A 227 10.91 32.99 -4.58
N LEU A 228 11.30 31.72 -4.56
CA LEU A 228 12.50 31.26 -3.89
C LEU A 228 13.69 31.49 -4.82
N PRO A 229 14.58 32.47 -4.55
CA PRO A 229 15.81 32.60 -5.30
C PRO A 229 16.69 31.36 -5.05
N LEU A 230 17.46 30.95 -6.06
CA LEU A 230 18.44 29.86 -5.97
C LEU A 230 17.84 28.54 -5.43
N PRO A 231 16.96 27.85 -6.19
CA PRO A 231 16.28 26.63 -5.73
C PRO A 231 17.23 25.50 -5.30
N TRP A 232 18.45 25.47 -5.86
CA TRP A 232 19.49 24.52 -5.45
C TRP A 232 19.99 24.75 -4.01
N LEU A 233 20.02 26.00 -3.53
CA LEU A 233 20.46 26.32 -2.17
C LEU A 233 19.46 25.78 -1.16
N TRP A 234 18.17 25.98 -1.40
CA TRP A 234 17.10 25.42 -0.56
C TRP A 234 17.08 23.89 -0.59
N ALA A 235 17.46 23.27 -1.71
CA ALA A 235 17.63 21.83 -1.79
C ALA A 235 18.77 21.34 -0.89
N ILE A 236 19.95 21.98 -0.95
CA ILE A 236 21.10 21.65 -0.09
C ILE A 236 20.75 21.85 1.38
N LEU A 237 20.16 23.01 1.74
CA LEU A 237 19.71 23.26 3.11
C LEU A 237 18.69 22.21 3.58
N GLY A 238 17.78 21.80 2.70
CA GLY A 238 16.82 20.72 2.96
C GLY A 238 17.50 19.38 3.27
N PHE A 239 18.51 19.00 2.50
CA PHE A 239 19.31 17.79 2.76
C PHE A 239 20.14 17.89 4.04
N VAL A 240 20.74 19.05 4.34
CA VAL A 240 21.51 19.28 5.57
C VAL A 240 20.61 19.15 6.80
N VAL A 241 19.46 19.85 6.81
CA VAL A 241 18.48 19.76 7.89
C VAL A 241 18.01 18.32 8.06
N PHE A 242 17.69 17.63 6.96
CA PHE A 242 17.30 16.22 7.02
C PHE A 242 18.40 15.34 7.63
N GLY A 243 19.65 15.48 7.17
CA GLY A 243 20.79 14.71 7.66
C GLY A 243 21.06 14.92 9.15
N LEU A 244 20.97 16.17 9.63
CA LEU A 244 21.11 16.49 11.06
C LEU A 244 20.04 15.77 11.90
N PHE A 245 18.78 15.85 11.50
CA PHE A 245 17.70 15.17 12.24
C PHE A 245 17.79 13.64 12.11
N ALA A 246 18.19 13.11 10.96
CA ALA A 246 18.37 11.67 10.78
C ALA A 246 19.46 11.10 11.70
N TYR A 247 20.49 11.90 11.98
CA TYR A 247 21.56 11.53 12.90
C TYR A 247 21.18 11.73 14.37
N PHE A 248 20.64 12.89 14.75
CA PHE A 248 20.44 13.26 16.15
C PHE A 248 19.05 12.91 16.73
N SER A 249 17.99 12.90 15.91
CA SER A 249 16.62 12.71 16.38
C SER A 249 15.73 12.04 15.32
N PRO A 250 16.03 10.77 14.96
CA PRO A 250 15.23 10.05 13.98
C PRO A 250 13.79 9.93 14.46
N SER A 251 12.85 10.15 13.54
CA SER A 251 11.42 10.21 13.83
C SER A 251 10.62 9.45 12.78
N ALA A 252 9.35 9.20 13.07
CA ALA A 252 8.46 8.51 12.17
C ALA A 252 7.03 9.00 12.38
N MET A 253 6.20 8.85 11.35
CA MET A 253 4.77 9.17 11.42
C MET A 253 3.99 8.05 12.15
N VAL A 254 4.30 7.89 13.44
CA VAL A 254 3.67 6.92 14.34
C VAL A 254 2.22 7.29 14.64
N TYR A 255 1.44 6.36 15.22
CA TYR A 255 0.07 6.66 15.61
C TYR A 255 -0.04 7.30 17.00
N LYS A 256 0.92 7.03 17.88
CA LYS A 256 1.04 7.63 19.22
C LYS A 256 2.41 8.27 19.36
N ALA A 257 2.51 9.55 19.02
CA ALA A 257 3.76 10.30 19.10
C ALA A 257 3.97 10.90 20.49
N ASN A 258 5.24 11.14 20.84
CA ASN A 258 5.64 12.00 21.96
C ASN A 258 6.09 13.39 21.46
N TYR A 259 6.42 14.30 22.37
CA TYR A 259 6.85 15.66 22.01
C TYR A 259 8.09 15.68 21.13
N THR A 260 9.09 14.85 21.44
CA THR A 260 10.32 14.75 20.64
C THR A 260 9.98 14.41 19.19
N GLN A 261 9.19 13.36 18.97
CA GLN A 261 8.74 12.93 17.64
C GLN A 261 7.89 13.98 16.93
N PHE A 262 7.06 14.72 17.67
CA PHE A 262 6.28 15.82 17.10
C PHE A 262 7.17 16.95 16.57
N PHE A 263 8.23 17.34 17.29
CA PHE A 263 9.13 18.39 16.84
C PHE A 263 10.14 17.91 15.79
N SER A 264 10.57 16.64 15.87
CA SER A 264 11.60 16.08 14.99
C SER A 264 11.07 15.49 13.68
N LEU A 265 9.76 15.57 13.40
CA LEU A 265 9.16 15.06 12.15
C LEU A 265 8.93 16.16 11.09
N PRO A 266 8.24 17.29 11.36
CA PRO A 266 7.78 18.19 10.30
C PRO A 266 8.91 18.85 9.53
N LEU A 267 9.89 19.42 10.24
CA LEU A 267 10.97 20.18 9.65
C LEU A 267 11.86 19.34 8.70
N PRO A 268 12.40 18.18 9.11
CA PRO A 268 13.20 17.36 8.20
C PRO A 268 12.38 16.80 7.04
N ALA A 269 11.11 16.45 7.24
CA ALA A 269 10.23 15.97 6.16
C ALA A 269 9.96 17.04 5.09
N ILE A 270 9.82 18.32 5.49
CA ILE A 270 9.67 19.44 4.55
C ILE A 270 11.00 19.70 3.83
N GLY A 271 12.11 19.71 4.56
CA GLY A 271 13.45 19.93 3.99
C GLY A 271 13.80 18.91 2.92
N ILE A 272 13.64 17.62 3.21
CA ILE A 272 13.94 16.55 2.26
C ILE A 272 12.96 16.53 1.08
N PHE A 273 11.69 16.92 1.27
CA PHE A 273 10.76 17.08 0.15
C PHE A 273 11.25 18.13 -0.86
N ILE A 274 11.75 19.27 -0.38
CA ILE A 274 12.32 20.32 -1.24
C ILE A 274 13.57 19.79 -1.97
N GLY A 275 14.47 19.13 -1.23
CA GLY A 275 15.69 18.54 -1.78
C GLY A 275 15.41 17.49 -2.87
N LEU A 276 14.51 16.55 -2.58
CA LEU A 276 14.13 15.48 -3.51
C LEU A 276 13.31 15.99 -4.70
N LEU A 277 12.48 17.02 -4.52
CA LEU A 277 11.76 17.64 -5.64
C LEU A 277 12.73 18.32 -6.60
N PHE A 278 13.73 19.04 -6.07
CA PHE A 278 14.79 19.63 -6.89
C PHE A 278 15.57 18.54 -7.64
N LEU A 279 16.00 17.48 -6.93
CA LEU A 279 16.70 16.36 -7.54
C LEU A 279 15.85 15.67 -8.63
N SER A 280 14.56 15.48 -8.37
CA SER A 280 13.64 14.88 -9.34
C SER A 280 13.53 15.72 -10.63
N ARG A 281 13.57 17.05 -10.53
CA ARG A 281 13.60 17.95 -11.70
C ARG A 281 14.90 17.83 -12.48
N LEU A 282 16.04 17.72 -11.80
CA LEU A 282 17.33 17.45 -12.45
C LEU A 282 17.30 16.10 -13.18
N CYS A 283 16.76 15.05 -12.55
CA CYS A 283 16.63 13.74 -13.19
C CYS A 283 15.79 13.79 -14.48
N VAL A 284 14.72 14.60 -14.53
CA VAL A 284 13.88 14.76 -15.73
C VAL A 284 14.66 15.37 -16.90
N GLN A 285 15.63 16.25 -16.63
CA GLN A 285 16.47 16.85 -17.67
C GLN A 285 17.36 15.82 -18.38
N HIS A 286 17.63 14.69 -17.73
CA HIS A 286 18.38 13.59 -18.29
C HIS A 286 17.44 12.47 -18.75
N ALA A 287 17.31 12.26 -20.06
CA ALA A 287 16.45 11.24 -20.66
C ALA A 287 17.04 9.81 -20.54
N SER A 288 17.38 9.38 -19.32
CA SER A 288 18.01 8.10 -19.03
C SER A 288 17.01 6.95 -18.85
N LEU A 289 17.49 5.70 -18.95
CA LEU A 289 16.71 4.51 -18.61
C LEU A 289 16.22 4.55 -17.15
N LEU A 290 17.07 5.05 -16.25
CA LEU A 290 16.73 5.25 -14.84
C LEU A 290 15.56 6.22 -14.68
N THR A 291 15.58 7.36 -15.37
CA THR A 291 14.50 8.36 -15.35
C THR A 291 13.17 7.74 -15.80
N ARG A 292 13.18 6.95 -16.89
CA ARG A 292 11.99 6.24 -17.38
C ARG A 292 11.48 5.20 -16.38
N GLY A 293 12.39 4.44 -15.77
CA GLY A 293 12.07 3.46 -14.73
C GLY A 293 11.42 4.10 -13.50
N LEU A 294 11.99 5.21 -13.02
CA LEU A 294 11.45 5.96 -11.89
C LEU A 294 10.07 6.54 -12.22
N VAL A 295 9.85 7.12 -13.40
CA VAL A 295 8.52 7.58 -13.82
C VAL A 295 7.52 6.41 -13.84
N TYR A 296 7.91 5.25 -14.39
CA TYR A 296 7.06 4.06 -14.44
C TYR A 296 6.62 3.58 -13.05
N ILE A 297 7.56 3.52 -12.10
CA ILE A 297 7.31 3.17 -10.68
C ILE A 297 6.39 4.22 -10.04
N GLY A 298 6.71 5.50 -10.23
CA GLY A 298 6.02 6.65 -9.67
C GLY A 298 4.56 6.83 -10.09
N ASP A 299 4.20 6.31 -11.27
CA ASP A 299 2.83 6.29 -11.76
C ASP A 299 2.00 5.13 -11.19
N ARG A 300 2.66 4.16 -10.55
CA ARG A 300 2.06 2.91 -10.06
C ARG A 300 2.29 2.68 -8.57
N THR A 301 2.65 3.73 -7.82
CA THR A 301 2.99 3.62 -6.40
C THR A 301 1.90 2.95 -5.56
N LEU A 302 0.62 3.19 -5.88
CA LEU A 302 -0.50 2.64 -5.11
C LEU A 302 -0.52 1.10 -5.08
N TYR A 303 -0.12 0.45 -6.18
CA TYR A 303 -0.06 -1.02 -6.26
C TYR A 303 1.09 -1.58 -5.43
N ILE A 304 2.26 -0.96 -5.51
CA ILE A 304 3.40 -1.34 -4.66
C ILE A 304 3.01 -1.14 -3.18
N PHE A 305 2.40 -0.01 -2.86
CA PHE A 305 1.96 0.31 -1.50
C PHE A 305 0.99 -0.75 -0.95
N ALA A 306 0.07 -1.22 -1.79
CA ALA A 306 -0.96 -2.19 -1.41
C ALA A 306 -0.43 -3.63 -1.23
N PHE A 307 0.62 -4.02 -1.97
CA PHE A 307 0.99 -5.44 -2.10
C PHE A 307 2.43 -5.78 -1.69
N HIS A 308 3.29 -4.82 -1.35
CA HIS A 308 4.69 -5.11 -1.00
C HIS A 308 4.84 -6.05 0.21
N LEU A 309 3.99 -5.94 1.25
CA LEU A 309 4.05 -6.84 2.41
C LEU A 309 3.63 -8.27 2.07
N LEU A 310 2.68 -8.45 1.16
CA LEU A 310 2.36 -9.77 0.61
C LEU A 310 3.53 -10.30 -0.23
N ALA A 311 4.13 -9.45 -1.07
CA ALA A 311 5.28 -9.82 -1.89
C ALA A 311 6.49 -10.25 -1.05
N PHE A 312 6.69 -9.64 0.11
CA PHE A 312 7.73 -10.04 1.06
C PHE A 312 7.60 -11.50 1.50
N LYS A 313 6.39 -12.06 1.57
CA LYS A 313 6.19 -13.45 1.98
C LYS A 313 6.88 -14.45 1.05
N LEU A 314 7.04 -14.15 -0.25
CA LEU A 314 7.86 -14.98 -1.14
C LEU A 314 9.33 -15.00 -0.70
N VAL A 315 9.88 -13.85 -0.31
CA VAL A 315 11.25 -13.75 0.19
C VAL A 315 11.38 -14.40 1.56
N SER A 316 10.35 -14.29 2.42
CA SER A 316 10.29 -14.99 3.70
C SER A 316 10.33 -16.51 3.53
N ILE A 317 9.60 -17.05 2.55
CA ILE A 317 9.66 -18.49 2.19
C ILE A 317 11.09 -18.87 1.80
N VAL A 318 11.72 -18.11 0.90
CA VAL A 318 13.12 -18.37 0.49
C VAL A 318 14.06 -18.34 1.69
N LYS A 319 13.94 -17.33 2.57
CA LYS A 319 14.77 -17.18 3.76
C LYS A 319 14.60 -18.35 4.74
N VAL A 320 13.37 -18.78 4.98
CA VAL A 320 13.06 -19.94 5.83
C VAL A 320 13.67 -21.22 5.27
N LEU A 321 13.57 -21.45 3.95
CA LEU A 321 14.16 -22.63 3.31
C LEU A 321 15.70 -22.61 3.35
N VAL A 322 16.32 -21.45 3.09
CA VAL A 322 17.79 -21.30 3.09
C VAL A 322 18.39 -21.56 4.48
N TYR A 323 17.75 -21.08 5.53
CA TYR A 323 18.23 -21.25 6.91
C TYR A 323 17.62 -22.46 7.64
N ASN A 324 16.84 -23.29 6.94
CA ASN A 324 16.14 -24.46 7.50
C ASN A 324 15.36 -24.13 8.80
N LEU A 325 14.62 -23.02 8.78
CA LEU A 325 13.84 -22.55 9.93
C LEU A 325 12.47 -23.25 9.96
N ASP A 326 11.79 -23.20 11.12
CA ASP A 326 10.37 -23.59 11.19
C ASP A 326 9.55 -22.76 10.19
N TRP A 327 8.69 -23.42 9.42
CA TRP A 327 7.78 -22.79 8.46
C TRP A 327 6.94 -21.67 9.09
N ALA A 328 6.64 -21.76 10.39
CA ALA A 328 5.95 -20.72 11.15
C ALA A 328 6.59 -19.32 11.02
N HIS A 329 7.90 -19.23 10.77
CA HIS A 329 8.60 -17.97 10.55
C HIS A 329 8.18 -17.23 9.28
N VAL A 330 7.59 -17.90 8.27
CA VAL A 330 6.99 -17.22 7.12
C VAL A 330 5.89 -16.25 7.58
N GLY A 331 5.21 -16.57 8.69
CA GLY A 331 4.20 -15.73 9.34
C GLY A 331 4.71 -14.39 9.89
N SER A 332 6.02 -14.20 10.07
CA SER A 332 6.59 -13.01 10.71
C SER A 332 6.20 -11.69 10.04
N HIS A 333 6.01 -10.65 10.85
CA HIS A 333 5.77 -9.28 10.40
C HIS A 333 6.96 -8.37 10.74
N THR A 334 7.49 -7.57 9.80
CA THR A 334 7.20 -7.51 8.36
C THR A 334 7.98 -8.53 7.54
N VAL A 335 9.07 -9.06 8.11
CA VAL A 335 10.02 -10.00 7.51
C VAL A 335 10.43 -11.05 8.53
N VAL A 336 11.19 -12.06 8.11
CA VAL A 336 11.82 -13.04 9.01
C VAL A 336 13.00 -12.39 9.74
N HIS A 337 12.91 -12.28 11.06
CA HIS A 337 13.90 -11.61 11.92
C HIS A 337 15.09 -12.48 12.34
N VAL A 338 15.05 -13.78 12.06
CA VAL A 338 16.18 -14.69 12.31
C VAL A 338 17.33 -14.32 11.36
N HIS A 339 18.57 -14.29 11.86
CA HIS A 339 19.76 -13.78 11.14
C HIS A 339 19.58 -12.33 10.63
N PRO A 340 19.49 -11.33 11.53
CA PRO A 340 19.19 -9.94 11.16
C PRO A 340 20.33 -9.22 10.40
N HIS A 341 21.53 -9.80 10.37
CA HIS A 341 22.70 -9.23 9.69
C HIS A 341 22.92 -9.78 8.28
N ASP A 342 21.96 -10.55 7.75
CA ASP A 342 22.03 -11.02 6.37
C ASP A 342 21.67 -9.91 5.36
N TYR A 343 21.84 -10.23 4.08
CA TYR A 343 21.54 -9.32 2.98
C TYR A 343 20.16 -9.56 2.36
N PHE A 344 19.27 -10.33 3.01
CA PHE A 344 17.94 -10.63 2.46
C PHE A 344 17.08 -9.37 2.29
N PHE A 345 17.37 -8.29 3.04
CA PHE A 345 16.67 -7.01 2.88
C PHE A 345 16.75 -6.48 1.44
N LEU A 346 17.85 -6.74 0.71
CA LEU A 346 17.98 -6.37 -0.71
C LEU A 346 16.98 -7.14 -1.58
N LEU A 347 16.80 -8.43 -1.31
CA LEU A 347 15.83 -9.27 -2.00
C LEU A 347 14.40 -8.88 -1.64
N TYR A 348 14.11 -8.54 -0.38
CA TYR A 348 12.84 -7.96 0.02
C TYR A 348 12.54 -6.67 -0.75
N ILE A 349 13.49 -5.75 -0.89
CA ILE A 349 13.31 -4.51 -1.66
C ILE A 349 13.00 -4.84 -3.14
N LEU A 350 13.80 -5.71 -3.76
CA LEU A 350 13.64 -6.09 -5.16
C LEU A 350 12.26 -6.70 -5.43
N VAL A 351 11.87 -7.70 -4.63
CA VAL A 351 10.60 -8.42 -4.81
C VAL A 351 9.40 -7.55 -4.39
N GLY A 352 9.54 -6.77 -3.31
CA GLY A 352 8.50 -5.87 -2.81
C GLY A 352 8.10 -4.79 -3.80
N VAL A 353 9.02 -4.35 -4.66
CA VAL A 353 8.75 -3.41 -5.75
C VAL A 353 8.40 -4.14 -7.04
N GLY A 354 9.21 -5.13 -7.42
CA GLY A 354 9.13 -5.82 -8.69
C GLY A 354 7.85 -6.64 -8.84
N LEU A 355 7.48 -7.44 -7.84
CA LEU A 355 6.35 -8.35 -7.94
C LEU A 355 5.01 -7.60 -8.10
N PRO A 356 4.66 -6.58 -7.29
CA PRO A 356 3.44 -5.82 -7.51
C PRO A 356 3.37 -5.17 -8.91
N LEU A 357 4.51 -4.69 -9.43
CA LEU A 357 4.58 -4.11 -10.77
C LEU A 357 4.41 -5.15 -11.88
N LEU A 358 5.02 -6.33 -11.72
CA LEU A 358 4.87 -7.46 -12.65
C LEU A 358 3.41 -7.92 -12.71
N VAL A 359 2.77 -8.12 -11.55
CA VAL A 359 1.36 -8.49 -11.46
C VAL A 359 0.48 -7.43 -12.13
N LYS A 360 0.74 -6.14 -11.88
CA LYS A 360 0.00 -5.06 -12.52
C LYS A 360 0.20 -5.03 -14.04
N HIS A 361 1.43 -5.24 -14.51
CA HIS A 361 1.74 -5.29 -15.94
C HIS A 361 1.01 -6.44 -16.62
N PHE A 362 1.07 -7.63 -16.03
CA PHE A 362 0.36 -8.80 -16.54
C PHE A 362 -1.16 -8.61 -16.55
N TRP A 363 -1.72 -8.04 -15.46
CA TRP A 363 -3.14 -7.68 -15.41
C TRP A 363 -3.53 -6.76 -16.57
N MET A 364 -2.76 -5.69 -16.83
CA MET A 364 -3.06 -4.78 -17.95
C MET A 364 -3.01 -5.48 -19.30
N LYS A 365 -2.06 -6.38 -19.51
CA LYS A 365 -1.95 -7.16 -20.74
C LYS A 365 -3.14 -8.10 -20.92
N MET A 366 -3.56 -8.79 -19.85
CA MET A 366 -4.74 -9.64 -19.89
C MET A 366 -6.04 -8.86 -20.09
N ASP A 367 -6.17 -7.70 -19.43
CA ASP A 367 -7.35 -6.83 -19.57
C ASP A 367 -7.54 -6.36 -21.01
N ALA A 368 -6.44 -6.03 -21.70
CA ALA A 368 -6.48 -5.69 -23.11
C ALA A 368 -6.97 -6.86 -24.01
N SER A 369 -6.63 -8.11 -23.66
CA SER A 369 -7.02 -9.29 -24.44
C SER A 369 -8.41 -9.83 -24.10
N TYR A 370 -8.81 -9.78 -22.82
CA TYR A 370 -9.97 -10.49 -22.28
C TYR A 370 -11.05 -9.58 -21.69
N ASN A 371 -10.82 -8.27 -21.66
CA ASN A 371 -11.69 -7.26 -21.05
C ASN A 371 -12.11 -7.66 -19.62
N LEU A 372 -11.17 -7.57 -18.68
CA LEU A 372 -11.29 -8.05 -17.30
C LEU A 372 -12.11 -7.08 -16.43
N THR A 373 -13.30 -6.72 -16.90
CA THR A 373 -14.32 -6.12 -16.04
C THR A 373 -14.67 -7.08 -14.91
N TRP A 374 -15.10 -6.55 -13.75
CA TRP A 374 -15.58 -7.40 -12.65
C TRP A 374 -16.61 -8.42 -13.10
N TRP A 375 -17.47 -8.07 -14.05
CA TRP A 375 -18.49 -8.97 -14.53
C TRP A 375 -17.90 -10.13 -15.36
N ASN A 376 -16.98 -9.81 -16.27
CA ASN A 376 -16.29 -10.81 -17.07
C ASN A 376 -15.39 -11.70 -16.22
N CYS A 377 -14.70 -11.15 -15.22
CA CYS A 377 -13.94 -11.94 -14.24
C CYS A 377 -14.82 -12.98 -13.56
N LEU A 378 -16.02 -12.60 -13.08
CA LEU A 378 -16.96 -13.56 -12.50
C LEU A 378 -17.39 -14.62 -13.52
N VAL A 379 -17.74 -14.22 -14.75
CA VAL A 379 -18.11 -15.16 -15.82
C VAL A 379 -16.97 -16.13 -16.13
N TYR A 380 -15.72 -15.67 -16.23
CA TYR A 380 -14.56 -16.52 -16.46
C TYR A 380 -14.32 -17.46 -15.27
N THR A 381 -14.47 -16.99 -14.03
CA THR A 381 -14.38 -17.82 -12.84
C THR A 381 -15.46 -18.91 -12.84
N PHE A 382 -16.71 -18.59 -13.17
CA PHE A 382 -17.78 -19.59 -13.28
C PHE A 382 -17.53 -20.60 -14.41
N LYS A 383 -17.05 -20.14 -15.57
CA LYS A 383 -16.65 -21.03 -16.67
C LYS A 383 -15.51 -21.96 -16.27
N GLY A 384 -14.49 -21.43 -15.58
CA GLY A 384 -13.38 -22.19 -15.05
C GLY A 384 -13.82 -23.21 -14.01
N PHE A 385 -14.66 -22.80 -13.05
CA PHE A 385 -15.25 -23.68 -12.05
C PHE A 385 -16.04 -24.83 -12.69
N ARG A 386 -16.91 -24.52 -13.64
CA ARG A 386 -17.64 -25.54 -14.42
C ARG A 386 -16.67 -26.50 -15.12
N TRP A 387 -15.60 -26.00 -15.71
CA TRP A 387 -14.56 -26.82 -16.33
C TRP A 387 -13.87 -27.74 -15.32
N CYS A 388 -13.48 -27.23 -14.15
CA CYS A 388 -12.89 -28.03 -13.08
C CYS A 388 -13.86 -29.13 -12.60
N VAL A 389 -15.15 -28.81 -12.43
CA VAL A 389 -16.17 -29.80 -12.06
C VAL A 389 -16.30 -30.89 -13.12
N VAL A 390 -16.29 -30.53 -14.40
CA VAL A 390 -16.33 -31.51 -15.51
C VAL A 390 -15.08 -32.39 -15.52
N LEU A 391 -13.89 -31.82 -15.31
CA LEU A 391 -12.64 -32.57 -15.23
C LEU A 391 -12.63 -33.51 -14.03
N LEU A 392 -13.10 -33.05 -12.87
CA LEU A 392 -13.19 -33.85 -11.66
C LEU A 392 -14.19 -35.01 -11.83
N TYR A 393 -15.36 -34.74 -12.41
CA TYR A 393 -16.33 -35.78 -12.77
C TYR A 393 -15.73 -36.81 -13.73
N ARG A 394 -15.04 -36.37 -14.80
CA ARG A 394 -14.38 -37.28 -15.75
C ARG A 394 -13.28 -38.10 -15.08
N GLY A 395 -12.49 -37.49 -14.19
CA GLY A 395 -11.48 -38.18 -13.39
C GLY A 395 -12.08 -39.27 -12.51
N ILE A 396 -13.15 -38.95 -11.77
CA ILE A 396 -13.88 -39.92 -10.93
C ILE A 396 -14.48 -41.03 -11.78
N ALA A 397 -15.16 -40.69 -12.88
CA ALA A 397 -15.76 -41.68 -13.78
C ALA A 397 -14.71 -42.61 -14.40
N TRP A 398 -13.53 -42.07 -14.74
CA TRP A 398 -12.41 -42.87 -15.22
C TRP A 398 -11.91 -43.83 -14.15
N ILE A 399 -11.67 -43.36 -12.92
CA ILE A 399 -11.26 -44.21 -11.77
C ILE A 399 -12.28 -45.32 -11.53
N LEU A 400 -13.58 -44.99 -11.48
CA LEU A 400 -14.65 -45.97 -11.30
C LEU A 400 -14.66 -47.00 -12.44
N SER A 401 -14.44 -46.57 -13.69
CA SER A 401 -14.40 -47.47 -14.84
C SER A 401 -13.18 -48.42 -14.80
N VAL A 402 -12.06 -47.98 -14.22
CA VAL A 402 -10.86 -48.80 -14.01
C VAL A 402 -11.13 -49.80 -12.91
N CYS A 403 -11.66 -49.36 -11.76
CA CYS A 403 -12.03 -50.26 -10.65
C CYS A 403 -13.05 -51.32 -11.08
N TRP A 404 -14.07 -50.93 -11.86
CA TRP A 404 -15.07 -51.86 -12.38
C TRP A 404 -14.46 -52.90 -13.33
N ARG A 405 -13.57 -52.47 -14.24
CA ARG A 405 -12.86 -53.40 -15.14
C ARG A 405 -11.94 -54.34 -14.37
N SER A 406 -11.23 -53.85 -13.35
CA SER A 406 -10.42 -54.70 -12.49
C SER A 406 -11.26 -55.72 -11.72
N LEU A 407 -12.44 -55.34 -11.21
CA LEU A 407 -13.38 -56.26 -10.56
C LEU A 407 -13.93 -57.32 -11.52
N LEU A 408 -14.28 -56.93 -12.75
CA LEU A 408 -14.75 -57.87 -13.78
C LEU A 408 -13.66 -58.86 -14.18
N ASN A 409 -12.43 -58.38 -14.39
CA ASN A 409 -11.28 -59.23 -14.68
C ASN A 409 -11.03 -60.18 -13.52
N PHE A 410 -10.99 -59.69 -12.28
CA PHE A 410 -10.84 -60.53 -11.08
C PHE A 410 -11.95 -61.60 -10.98
N LYS A 411 -13.21 -61.25 -11.25
CA LYS A 411 -14.32 -62.20 -11.25
C LYS A 411 -14.16 -63.27 -12.35
N ARG A 412 -13.68 -62.88 -13.54
CA ARG A 412 -13.41 -63.80 -14.63
C ARG A 412 -12.27 -64.75 -14.28
N ASP A 413 -11.16 -64.21 -13.78
CA ASP A 413 -10.00 -64.99 -13.37
C ASP A 413 -10.35 -65.97 -12.24
N MET A 414 -11.17 -65.54 -11.27
CA MET A 414 -11.71 -66.42 -10.23
C MET A 414 -12.64 -67.50 -10.79
N SER A 415 -13.48 -67.18 -11.79
CA SER A 415 -14.34 -68.16 -12.44
C SER A 415 -13.55 -69.17 -13.28
N GLU A 416 -12.45 -68.76 -13.92
CA GLU A 416 -11.54 -69.64 -14.64
C GLU A 416 -10.77 -70.54 -13.67
N PHE A 417 -10.28 -69.98 -12.56
CA PHE A 417 -9.69 -70.76 -11.47
C PHE A 417 -10.68 -71.80 -10.92
N TRP A 418 -11.94 -71.41 -10.69
CA TRP A 418 -12.97 -72.32 -10.19
C TRP A 418 -13.35 -73.42 -11.18
N LYS A 419 -13.33 -73.13 -12.49
CA LYS A 419 -13.51 -74.13 -13.55
C LYS A 419 -12.31 -75.07 -13.66
N ALA A 420 -11.09 -74.56 -13.53
CA ALA A 420 -9.87 -75.37 -13.51
C ALA A 420 -9.76 -76.24 -12.24
N SER A 421 -10.39 -75.83 -11.13
CA SER A 421 -10.41 -76.59 -9.87
C SER A 421 -11.61 -77.55 -9.73
N ASN A 422 -12.52 -77.62 -10.70
CA ASN A 422 -13.71 -78.50 -10.64
C ASN A 422 -13.51 -79.70 -11.58
N PRO A 423 -13.30 -80.92 -11.06
CA PRO A 423 -13.01 -82.10 -11.87
C PRO A 423 -14.32 -82.67 -12.43
N LYS A 424 -14.68 -82.29 -13.66
CA LYS A 424 -15.61 -83.05 -14.48
C LYS A 424 -15.11 -83.06 -15.92
N ASP A 425 -14.39 -84.14 -16.23
CA ASP A 425 -14.56 -85.01 -17.41
C ASP A 425 -13.24 -85.80 -17.61
N GLU A 426 -13.15 -86.96 -16.95
CA GLU A 426 -12.66 -88.20 -17.57
C GLU A 426 -13.86 -88.88 -18.24
#